data_AF-A0A376KW78-F1
#
_entry.id   AF-A0A376KW78-F1
#
_cell.length_a   1.000
_cell.length_b   1.000
_cell.length_c   1.000
_cell.angle_alpha   90.00
_cell.angle_beta   90.00
_cell.angle_gamma   90.00
#
_symmetry.space_group_name_H-M   'P 1'
#
loop_
_entity.id
_entity.type
_entity.pdbx_description
1 polymer ?
#
loop_
_entity_poly.entity_id
_entity_poly.type
_entity_poly.pdbx_seq_one_letter_code
_entity_poly.pdbx_strand_id
1 'polypeptide(L)'
;MTTLCVWIFKRIRNNLENSDKTNKKFSMVKLSVIFLCLGIGYAVIRRTIFIVYPPILSNGMFNFIVMQTLFYLPFFILGALAFIFPHLKALFTTPSRGCTLAAALAFVAYLLNQRYGSGDAWMYETESVITMVLGLWMVNVVFSFGHRLLNFQSARVTYFVNASLFIYLVHHPLTLFFGAYITPHITSNWLGFLCGLIFVVGIAIILYEIHLRIPLLKFLFSGKPVVKRENDKAPAR
;
A
#
# COMPACT_ATOMS: atom_id res chain seq x y z
N MET A 1 -8.45 10.86 7.34
CA MET A 1 -7.19 10.57 6.61
C MET A 1 -6.95 11.50 5.43
N THR A 2 -7.90 11.63 4.50
CA THR A 2 -7.75 12.45 3.28
C THR A 2 -7.49 13.93 3.54
N THR A 3 -8.19 14.58 4.48
CA THR A 3 -8.03 16.03 4.75
C THR A 3 -6.68 16.39 5.37
N LEU A 4 -6.23 15.65 6.38
CA LEU A 4 -4.92 15.86 7.01
C LEU A 4 -3.78 15.58 6.02
N CYS A 5 -3.88 14.49 5.25
CA CYS A 5 -2.91 14.16 4.20
C CYS A 5 -2.83 15.24 3.10
N VAL A 6 -3.98 15.76 2.66
CA VAL A 6 -4.06 16.85 1.67
C VAL A 6 -3.50 18.15 2.24
N TRP A 7 -3.78 18.46 3.52
CA TRP A 7 -3.22 19.63 4.18
C TRP A 7 -1.70 19.53 4.36
N ILE A 8 -1.19 18.37 4.81
CA ILE A 8 0.25 18.09 4.90
C ILE A 8 0.89 18.20 3.51
N PHE A 9 0.27 17.61 2.48
CA PHE A 9 0.77 17.70 1.10
C PHE A 9 0.81 19.14 0.60
N LYS A 10 -0.26 19.93 0.81
CA LYS A 10 -0.31 21.34 0.44
C LYS A 10 0.74 22.16 1.18
N ARG A 11 0.95 21.89 2.46
CA ARG A 11 1.98 22.56 3.28
C ARG A 11 3.40 22.20 2.81
N ILE A 12 3.66 20.92 2.52
CA ILE A 12 4.92 20.45 1.96
C ILE A 12 5.18 21.14 0.61
N ARG A 13 4.19 21.15 -0.30
CA ARG A 13 4.31 21.80 -1.61
C ARG A 13 4.60 23.30 -1.48
N ASN A 14 3.83 24.02 -0.67
CA ASN A 14 3.99 25.47 -0.50
C ASN A 14 5.34 25.83 0.17
N ASN A 15 5.81 25.04 1.15
CA ASN A 15 7.12 25.27 1.76
C ASN A 15 8.28 24.94 0.80
N LEU A 16 8.07 24.02 -0.14
CA LEU A 16 9.07 23.65 -1.15
C LEU A 16 9.10 24.62 -2.34
N GLU A 17 7.95 25.18 -2.75
CA GLU A 17 7.90 26.30 -3.72
C GLU A 17 8.65 27.55 -3.19
N ASN A 18 8.66 27.74 -1.86
CA ASN A 18 9.43 28.80 -1.21
C ASN A 18 10.89 28.44 -0.90
N SER A 19 11.26 27.15 -0.92
CA SER A 19 12.63 26.67 -0.73
C SER A 19 13.27 26.37 -2.08
N ASP A 20 13.56 27.44 -2.82
CA ASP A 20 14.45 27.38 -3.97
C ASP A 20 15.80 26.76 -3.50
N LYS A 21 16.22 25.65 -4.13
CA LYS A 21 17.56 25.01 -3.98
C LYS A 21 17.89 24.29 -2.67
N THR A 22 17.17 23.23 -2.32
CA THR A 22 17.82 22.08 -1.66
C THR A 22 17.82 20.85 -2.55
N ASN A 23 18.81 20.82 -3.45
CA ASN A 23 19.20 19.65 -4.24
C ASN A 23 19.86 18.58 -3.34
N LYS A 24 19.23 18.24 -2.21
CA LYS A 24 19.69 17.17 -1.33
C LYS A 24 19.42 15.85 -2.05
N LYS A 25 20.45 15.30 -2.69
CA LYS A 25 20.41 13.94 -3.24
C LYS A 25 20.16 12.96 -2.10
N PHE A 26 18.93 12.44 -2.03
CA PHE A 26 18.56 11.33 -1.16
C PHE A 26 19.12 10.04 -1.75
N SER A 27 19.91 9.30 -0.97
CA SER A 27 20.36 7.95 -1.32
C SER A 27 19.52 6.91 -0.58
N MET A 28 19.47 5.67 -1.09
CA MET A 28 18.73 4.60 -0.41
C MET A 28 19.23 4.37 1.02
N VAL A 29 20.54 4.48 1.25
CA VAL A 29 21.13 4.34 2.59
C VAL A 29 20.59 5.40 3.56
N LYS A 30 20.52 6.66 3.14
CA LYS A 30 19.97 7.74 3.97
C LYS A 30 18.49 7.48 4.29
N LEU A 31 17.72 7.03 3.30
CA LEU A 31 16.31 6.68 3.51
C LEU A 31 16.16 5.50 4.46
N SER A 32 17.00 4.46 4.34
CA SER A 32 16.98 3.31 5.25
C SER A 32 17.28 3.71 6.69
N VAL A 33 18.26 4.58 6.91
CA VAL A 33 18.54 5.11 8.26
C VAL A 33 17.36 5.91 8.81
N ILE A 34 16.74 6.78 7.99
CA ILE A 34 15.55 7.54 8.41
C ILE A 34 14.41 6.58 8.79
N PHE A 35 14.10 5.59 7.95
CA PHE A 35 13.03 4.63 8.22
C PHE A 35 13.34 3.72 9.41
N LEU A 36 14.61 3.40 9.65
CA LEU A 36 15.04 2.69 10.85
C LEU A 36 14.79 3.53 12.11
N CYS A 37 15.20 4.80 12.11
CA CYS A 37 14.94 5.71 13.23
C CYS A 37 13.44 5.93 13.48
N LEU A 38 12.64 6.05 12.41
CA LEU A 38 11.18 6.17 12.51
C LEU A 38 10.54 4.88 13.03
N GLY A 39 11.03 3.71 12.59
CA GLY A 39 10.60 2.42 13.10
C GLY A 39 10.88 2.29 14.60
N ILE A 40 12.09 2.64 15.03
CA ILE A 40 12.47 2.66 16.47
C ILE A 40 11.59 3.65 17.24
N GLY A 41 11.38 4.86 16.71
CA GLY A 41 10.51 5.86 17.33
C GLY A 41 9.07 5.35 17.50
N TYR A 42 8.52 4.69 16.47
CA TYR A 42 7.21 4.04 16.56
C TYR A 42 7.18 2.93 17.61
N ALA A 43 8.21 2.08 17.66
CA ALA A 43 8.35 1.03 18.67
C ALA A 43 8.39 1.61 20.09
N VAL A 44 9.15 2.69 20.30
CA VAL A 44 9.21 3.41 21.58
C VAL A 44 7.85 3.96 21.95
N ILE A 45 7.15 4.66 21.04
CA ILE A 45 5.80 5.19 21.31
C ILE A 45 4.85 4.06 21.71
N ARG A 46 4.80 2.98 20.94
CA ARG A 46 3.97 1.81 21.24
C ARG A 46 4.30 1.23 22.61
N ARG A 47 5.59 1.08 22.91
CA ARG A 47 6.08 0.55 24.19
C ARG A 47 5.72 1.45 25.36
N THR A 48 5.86 2.76 25.21
CA THR A 48 5.45 3.75 26.22
C THR A 48 3.95 3.65 26.49
N ILE A 49 3.12 3.56 25.45
CA ILE A 49 1.67 3.39 25.61
C ILE A 49 1.36 2.08 26.34
N PHE A 50 2.05 0.99 25.98
CA PHE A 50 1.88 -0.31 26.64
C PHE A 50 2.22 -0.25 28.14
N ILE A 51 3.24 0.52 28.53
CA ILE A 51 3.64 0.68 29.94
C ILE A 51 2.67 1.61 30.70
N VAL A 52 2.25 2.72 30.09
CA VAL A 52 1.46 3.77 30.76
C VAL A 52 -0.02 3.42 30.80
N TYR A 53 -0.59 2.94 29.70
CA TYR A 53 -2.02 2.64 29.61
C TYR A 53 -2.30 1.53 28.57
N PRO A 54 -2.02 0.25 28.91
CA PRO A 54 -2.23 -0.88 28.00
C PRO A 54 -3.63 -0.99 27.37
N PRO A 55 -4.75 -0.68 28.07
CA PRO A 55 -6.10 -0.86 27.50
C PRO A 55 -6.36 -0.09 26.20
N ILE A 56 -5.65 1.01 25.95
CA ILE A 56 -5.83 1.78 24.71
C ILE A 56 -5.30 1.03 23.47
N LEU A 57 -4.28 0.16 23.65
CA LEU A 57 -3.79 -0.69 22.56
C LEU A 57 -4.74 -1.85 22.26
N SER A 58 -5.70 -2.14 23.14
CA SER A 58 -6.79 -3.07 22.85
C SER A 58 -7.98 -2.38 22.15
N ASN A 59 -8.01 -1.04 22.09
CA ASN A 59 -9.04 -0.30 21.40
C ASN A 59 -8.79 -0.31 19.88
N GLY A 60 -9.69 -0.93 19.12
CA GLY A 60 -9.60 -1.01 17.66
C GLY A 60 -9.54 0.37 16.99
N MET A 61 -10.41 1.32 17.37
CA MET A 61 -10.42 2.66 16.76
C MET A 61 -9.10 3.40 17.00
N PHE A 62 -8.52 3.31 18.20
CA PHE A 62 -7.22 3.92 18.47
C PHE A 62 -6.12 3.33 17.59
N ASN A 63 -6.09 1.99 17.45
CA ASN A 63 -5.09 1.35 16.59
C ASN A 63 -5.27 1.72 15.12
N PHE A 64 -6.50 1.65 14.59
CA PHE A 64 -6.79 1.95 13.18
C PHE A 64 -6.61 3.43 12.83
N ILE A 65 -6.98 4.34 13.73
CA ILE A 65 -6.95 5.78 13.44
C ILE A 65 -5.61 6.40 13.82
N VAL A 66 -5.03 6.04 14.96
CA VAL A 66 -3.82 6.70 15.48
C VAL A 66 -2.57 5.91 15.13
N MET A 67 -2.47 4.66 15.62
CA MET A 67 -1.25 3.87 15.46
C MET A 67 -0.96 3.56 13.99
N GLN A 68 -1.99 3.17 13.24
CA GLN A 68 -1.85 2.86 11.83
C GLN A 68 -1.54 4.11 10.98
N THR A 69 -2.18 5.24 11.28
CA THR A 69 -1.84 6.53 10.65
C THR A 69 -0.39 6.91 10.92
N LEU A 70 0.05 6.81 12.17
CA LEU A 70 1.42 7.12 12.57
C LEU A 70 2.44 6.22 11.85
N PHE A 71 2.14 4.92 11.74
CA PHE A 71 2.99 3.95 11.06
C PHE A 71 3.09 4.20 9.55
N TYR A 72 1.98 4.53 8.88
CA TYR A 72 1.95 4.71 7.42
C TYR A 72 2.27 6.14 6.95
N LEU A 73 2.24 7.13 7.84
CA LEU A 73 2.54 8.53 7.50
C LEU A 73 3.93 8.73 6.83
N PRO A 74 5.03 8.09 7.29
CA PRO A 74 6.32 8.17 6.62
C PRO A 74 6.28 7.71 5.17
N PHE A 75 5.57 6.61 4.88
CA PHE A 75 5.42 6.09 3.52
C PHE A 75 4.58 7.02 2.65
N PHE A 76 3.53 7.62 3.21
CA PHE A 76 2.74 8.62 2.51
C PHE A 76 3.58 9.85 2.13
N ILE A 77 4.36 10.38 3.07
CA ILE A 77 5.27 11.51 2.83
C ILE A 77 6.32 11.12 1.78
N LEU A 78 6.90 9.92 1.87
CA LEU A 78 7.85 9.40 0.89
C LEU A 78 7.24 9.35 -0.52
N GLY A 79 6.01 8.87 -0.65
CA GLY A 79 5.27 8.85 -1.92
C GLY A 79 5.02 10.25 -2.47
N ALA A 80 4.60 11.20 -1.62
CA ALA A 80 4.44 12.60 -1.99
C ALA A 80 5.75 13.24 -2.47
N LEU A 81 6.86 12.97 -1.78
CA LEU A 81 8.19 13.44 -2.17
C LEU A 81 8.65 12.79 -3.48
N ALA A 82 8.38 11.49 -3.68
CA ALA A 82 8.73 10.80 -4.93
C ALA A 82 7.92 11.34 -6.12
N PHE A 83 6.70 11.84 -5.89
CA PHE A 83 5.92 12.54 -6.91
C PHE A 83 6.53 13.90 -7.28
N ILE A 84 7.03 14.65 -6.29
CA ILE A 84 7.62 15.99 -6.48
C ILE A 84 9.05 15.91 -7.06
N PHE A 85 9.86 14.97 -6.60
CA PHE A 85 11.30 14.87 -6.94
C PHE A 85 11.59 13.72 -7.91
N PRO A 86 11.93 14.00 -9.19
CA PRO A 86 12.21 12.96 -10.18
C PRO A 86 13.38 12.03 -9.79
N HIS A 87 14.41 12.55 -9.12
CA HIS A 87 15.53 11.74 -8.64
C HIS A 87 15.09 10.70 -7.60
N LEU A 88 14.17 11.05 -6.71
CA LEU A 88 13.67 10.14 -5.68
C LEU A 88 12.79 9.06 -6.31
N LYS A 89 11.96 9.43 -7.30
CA LYS A 89 11.23 8.47 -8.12
C LYS A 89 12.17 7.48 -8.82
N ALA A 90 13.23 7.98 -9.45
CA ALA A 90 14.22 7.16 -10.15
C ALA A 90 14.88 6.14 -9.22
N LEU A 91 15.11 6.50 -7.96
CA LEU A 91 15.68 5.60 -6.96
C LEU A 91 14.79 4.37 -6.68
N PHE A 92 13.47 4.48 -6.82
CA PHE A 92 12.54 3.37 -6.62
C PHE A 92 12.20 2.61 -7.91
N THR A 93 12.31 3.25 -9.07
CA THR A 93 12.06 2.59 -10.38
C THR A 93 13.30 1.92 -10.95
N THR A 94 14.50 2.21 -10.42
CA THR A 94 15.74 1.53 -10.81
C THR A 94 16.02 0.34 -9.89
N PRO A 95 16.26 -0.86 -10.45
CA PRO A 95 16.47 -2.06 -9.63
C PRO A 95 17.80 -1.97 -8.88
N SER A 96 17.75 -2.10 -7.56
CA SER A 96 18.94 -2.13 -6.70
C SER A 96 19.15 -3.52 -6.11
N ARG A 97 20.28 -4.17 -6.44
CA ARG A 97 20.66 -5.46 -5.85
C ARG A 97 20.74 -5.41 -4.33
N GLY A 98 21.22 -4.29 -3.78
CA GLY A 98 21.29 -4.09 -2.33
C GLY A 98 19.91 -4.05 -1.67
N CYS A 99 18.91 -3.44 -2.33
CA CYS A 99 17.53 -3.44 -1.80
C CYS A 99 16.90 -4.83 -1.88
N THR A 100 17.14 -5.59 -2.94
CA THR A 100 16.65 -6.97 -3.06
C THR A 100 17.22 -7.86 -1.95
N LEU A 101 18.53 -7.80 -1.72
CA LEU A 101 19.19 -8.59 -0.68
C LEU A 101 18.74 -8.14 0.72
N ALA A 102 18.66 -6.83 0.96
CA ALA A 102 18.18 -6.30 2.24
C ALA A 102 16.71 -6.65 2.51
N ALA A 103 15.83 -6.61 1.49
CA ALA A 103 14.45 -7.04 1.61
C ALA A 103 14.34 -8.54 1.93
N ALA A 104 15.15 -9.39 1.29
CA ALA A 104 15.19 -10.82 1.58
C ALA A 104 15.65 -11.08 3.03
N LEU A 105 16.71 -10.40 3.48
CA LEU A 105 17.19 -10.51 4.86
C LEU A 105 16.14 -10.01 5.87
N ALA A 106 15.49 -8.88 5.62
CA ALA A 106 14.43 -8.38 6.49
C ALA A 106 13.20 -9.28 6.50
N PHE A 107 12.88 -9.94 5.38
CA PHE A 107 11.80 -10.92 5.32
C PHE A 107 12.14 -12.17 6.16
N VAL A 108 13.39 -12.66 6.09
CA VAL A 108 13.86 -13.73 6.99
C VAL A 108 13.79 -13.28 8.44
N ALA A 109 14.26 -12.06 8.77
CA ALA A 109 14.16 -11.51 10.12
C ALA A 109 12.71 -11.41 10.61
N TYR A 110 11.77 -11.01 9.75
CA TYR A 110 10.35 -10.99 10.04
C TYR A 110 9.81 -12.38 10.37
N LEU A 111 10.15 -13.40 9.55
CA LEU A 111 9.74 -14.78 9.80
C LEU A 111 10.34 -15.34 11.10
N LEU A 112 11.60 -15.04 11.38
CA LEU A 112 12.25 -15.43 12.64
C LEU A 112 11.57 -14.76 13.84
N ASN A 113 11.21 -13.47 13.74
CA ASN A 113 10.48 -12.77 14.78
C ASN A 113 9.08 -13.36 15.01
N GLN A 114 8.37 -13.75 13.94
CA GLN A 114 7.07 -14.42 14.07
C GLN A 114 7.18 -15.82 14.70
N ARG A 115 8.27 -16.54 14.41
CA ARG A 115 8.45 -17.93 14.89
C ARG A 115 9.00 -18.01 16.31
N TYR A 116 9.93 -17.13 16.67
CA TYR A 116 10.69 -17.19 17.93
C TYR A 116 10.43 -16.00 18.85
N GLY A 117 9.81 -14.92 18.36
CA GLY A 117 9.45 -13.76 19.18
C GLY A 117 8.21 -13.96 20.04
N SER A 118 7.52 -15.10 19.92
CA SER A 118 6.36 -15.44 20.74
C SER A 118 6.80 -15.81 22.16
N GLY A 119 6.45 -14.97 23.13
CA GLY A 119 6.76 -15.19 24.55
C GLY A 119 7.51 -14.03 25.21
N ASP A 120 8.19 -13.19 24.43
CA ASP A 120 8.79 -11.94 24.90
C ASP A 120 7.91 -10.74 24.56
N ALA A 121 7.83 -9.78 25.50
CA ALA A 121 7.00 -8.58 25.36
C ALA A 121 7.44 -7.61 24.24
N TRP A 122 8.43 -7.98 23.41
CA TRP A 122 9.07 -7.14 22.40
C TRP A 122 8.77 -7.56 20.94
N MET A 123 7.98 -8.62 20.75
CA MET A 123 7.64 -9.16 19.43
C MET A 123 7.14 -8.06 18.49
N TYR A 124 6.18 -7.25 18.97
CA TYR A 124 5.51 -6.24 18.18
C TYR A 124 6.37 -5.01 17.90
N GLU A 125 7.21 -4.61 18.85
CA GLU A 125 8.18 -3.51 18.68
C GLU A 125 9.18 -3.90 17.61
N THR A 126 9.77 -5.08 17.72
CA THR A 126 10.72 -5.62 16.76
C THR A 126 10.08 -5.78 15.39
N GLU A 127 8.86 -6.31 15.33
CA GLU A 127 8.09 -6.44 14.10
C GLU A 127 7.85 -5.09 13.43
N SER A 128 7.50 -4.06 14.19
CA SER A 128 7.25 -2.72 13.65
C SER A 128 8.50 -2.10 13.02
N VAL A 129 9.68 -2.29 13.64
CA VAL A 129 10.96 -1.82 13.11
C VAL A 129 11.31 -2.57 11.83
N ILE A 130 11.22 -3.90 11.85
CA ILE A 130 11.50 -4.75 10.68
C ILE A 130 10.58 -4.36 9.54
N THR A 131 9.27 -4.24 9.79
CA THR A 131 8.26 -3.95 8.75
C THR A 131 8.44 -2.56 8.16
N MET A 132 8.84 -1.56 8.98
CA MET A 132 9.12 -0.21 8.51
C MET A 132 10.27 -0.18 7.49
N VAL A 133 11.37 -0.86 7.78
CA VAL A 133 12.54 -0.90 6.89
C VAL A 133 12.32 -1.84 5.71
N LEU A 134 11.70 -3.01 5.95
CA LEU A 134 11.29 -3.95 4.91
C LEU A 134 10.39 -3.27 3.88
N GLY A 135 9.41 -2.48 4.33
CA GLY A 135 8.52 -1.73 3.46
C GLY A 135 9.27 -0.81 2.50
N LEU A 136 10.28 -0.07 2.99
CA LEU A 136 11.09 0.81 2.15
C LEU A 136 11.84 0.03 1.05
N TRP A 137 12.49 -1.08 1.40
CA TRP A 137 13.23 -1.88 0.43
C TRP A 137 12.31 -2.61 -0.55
N MET A 138 11.16 -3.10 -0.08
CA MET A 138 10.15 -3.74 -0.91
C MET A 138 9.53 -2.77 -1.92
N VAL A 139 9.39 -1.48 -1.59
CA VAL A 139 8.95 -0.48 -2.58
C VAL A 139 9.92 -0.42 -3.75
N ASN A 140 11.25 -0.41 -3.53
CA ASN A 140 12.21 -0.47 -4.64
C ASN A 140 12.06 -1.77 -5.44
N VAL A 141 11.98 -2.93 -4.77
CA VAL A 141 11.86 -4.23 -5.45
C VAL A 141 10.61 -4.27 -6.32
N VAL A 142 9.44 -3.95 -5.77
CA VAL A 142 8.16 -4.01 -6.47
C VAL A 142 8.06 -2.96 -7.57
N PHE A 143 8.49 -1.72 -7.31
CA PHE A 143 8.34 -0.64 -8.29
C PHE A 143 9.33 -0.77 -9.43
N SER A 144 10.57 -1.17 -9.16
CA SER A 144 11.56 -1.41 -10.23
C SER A 144 11.17 -2.63 -11.08
N PHE A 145 10.65 -3.68 -10.46
CA PHE A 145 10.14 -4.85 -11.17
C PHE A 145 8.92 -4.51 -12.02
N GLY A 146 7.93 -3.81 -11.45
CA GLY A 146 6.75 -3.34 -12.17
C GLY A 146 7.10 -2.39 -13.31
N HIS A 147 8.03 -1.45 -13.09
CA HIS A 147 8.51 -0.55 -14.14
C HIS A 147 9.23 -1.29 -15.27
N ARG A 148 9.94 -2.38 -14.98
CA ARG A 148 10.63 -3.17 -16.01
C ARG A 148 9.69 -4.10 -16.78
N LEU A 149 8.72 -4.72 -16.09
CA LEU A 149 7.89 -5.78 -16.67
C LEU A 149 6.49 -5.32 -17.10
N LEU A 150 5.94 -4.25 -16.55
CA LEU A 150 4.54 -3.85 -16.79
C LEU A 150 4.42 -2.47 -17.44
N ASN A 151 5.54 -1.79 -17.69
CA ASN A 151 5.56 -0.48 -18.34
C ASN A 151 5.51 -0.57 -19.88
N PHE A 152 4.56 -1.35 -20.39
CA PHE A 152 4.23 -1.41 -21.81
C PHE A 152 2.75 -1.07 -22.00
N GLN A 153 2.41 -0.42 -23.11
CA GLN A 153 1.02 -0.16 -23.43
C GLN A 153 0.34 -1.45 -23.93
N SER A 154 -0.51 -2.02 -23.09
CA SER A 154 -1.32 -3.19 -23.43
C SER A 154 -2.76 -2.96 -22.99
N ALA A 155 -3.70 -3.31 -23.87
CA ALA A 155 -5.13 -3.26 -23.56
C ALA A 155 -5.48 -4.04 -22.29
N ARG A 156 -4.77 -5.15 -22.02
CA ARG A 156 -4.96 -5.97 -20.81
C ARG A 156 -4.48 -5.23 -19.55
N VAL A 157 -3.33 -4.58 -19.62
CA VAL A 157 -2.80 -3.78 -18.49
C VAL A 157 -3.74 -2.62 -18.19
N THR A 158 -4.21 -1.90 -19.22
CA THR A 158 -5.19 -0.82 -19.05
C THR A 158 -6.51 -1.32 -18.47
N TYR A 159 -7.00 -2.48 -18.91
CA TYR A 159 -8.18 -3.11 -18.32
C TYR A 159 -8.00 -3.39 -16.82
N PHE A 160 -6.90 -4.04 -16.44
CA PHE A 160 -6.64 -4.36 -15.02
C PHE A 160 -6.41 -3.10 -14.17
N VAL A 161 -5.77 -2.07 -14.72
CA VAL A 161 -5.63 -0.77 -14.03
C VAL A 161 -6.99 -0.14 -13.79
N ASN A 162 -7.90 -0.17 -14.77
CA ASN A 162 -9.26 0.36 -14.61
C ASN A 162 -10.10 -0.49 -13.63
N ALA A 163 -9.94 -1.82 -13.65
CA ALA A 163 -10.62 -2.73 -12.73
C ALA A 163 -10.08 -2.63 -11.29
N SER A 164 -8.82 -2.21 -11.12
CA SER A 164 -8.11 -2.27 -9.84
C SER A 164 -8.83 -1.56 -8.70
N LEU A 165 -9.47 -0.41 -8.93
CA LEU A 165 -10.18 0.34 -7.90
C LEU A 165 -11.43 -0.40 -7.40
N PHE A 166 -12.16 -1.05 -8.31
CA PHE A 166 -13.31 -1.86 -7.95
C PHE A 166 -12.87 -3.15 -7.24
N ILE A 167 -11.87 -3.85 -7.79
CA ILE A 167 -11.29 -5.05 -7.18
C ILE A 167 -10.80 -4.74 -5.77
N TYR A 168 -10.13 -3.60 -5.57
CA TYR A 168 -9.67 -3.14 -4.25
C TYR A 168 -10.82 -2.98 -3.26
N LEU A 169 -11.98 -2.51 -3.69
CA LEU A 169 -13.14 -2.36 -2.80
C LEU A 169 -13.73 -3.70 -2.36
N VAL A 170 -13.84 -4.66 -3.29
CA VAL A 170 -14.55 -5.92 -3.05
C VAL A 170 -13.66 -7.04 -2.51
N HIS A 171 -12.34 -6.98 -2.74
CA HIS A 171 -11.47 -8.10 -2.39
C HIS A 171 -11.42 -8.35 -0.87
N HIS A 172 -11.37 -7.32 -0.02
CA HIS A 172 -11.31 -7.50 1.44
C HIS A 172 -12.53 -8.26 2.01
N PRO A 173 -13.78 -7.85 1.72
CA PRO A 173 -14.97 -8.63 2.10
C PRO A 173 -14.95 -10.07 1.57
N LEU A 174 -14.52 -10.28 0.31
CA LEU A 174 -14.43 -11.61 -0.28
C LEU A 174 -13.37 -12.48 0.41
N THR A 175 -12.23 -11.90 0.79
CA THR A 175 -11.18 -12.60 1.55
C THR A 175 -11.68 -12.96 2.95
N LEU A 176 -12.40 -12.07 3.63
CA LEU A 176 -13.00 -12.37 4.94
C LEU A 176 -14.05 -13.48 4.83
N PHE A 177 -14.91 -13.43 3.82
CA PHE A 177 -15.90 -14.47 3.54
C PHE A 177 -15.23 -15.83 3.27
N PHE A 178 -14.22 -15.85 2.39
CA PHE A 178 -13.45 -17.05 2.09
C PHE A 178 -12.73 -17.60 3.33
N GLY A 179 -12.12 -16.73 4.14
CA GLY A 179 -11.43 -17.08 5.37
C GLY A 179 -12.35 -17.66 6.44
N ALA A 180 -13.55 -17.08 6.60
CA ALA A 180 -14.49 -17.50 7.63
C ALA A 180 -15.28 -18.76 7.26
N TYR A 181 -15.68 -18.92 5.99
CA TYR A 181 -16.64 -19.95 5.59
C TYR A 181 -16.08 -21.05 4.69
N ILE A 182 -14.95 -20.84 4.01
CA ILE A 182 -14.43 -21.82 3.03
C ILE A 182 -13.12 -22.43 3.52
N THR A 183 -12.20 -21.59 4.00
CA THR A 183 -10.88 -22.01 4.49
C THR A 183 -10.94 -23.09 5.57
N PRO A 184 -11.87 -23.06 6.56
CA PRO A 184 -11.94 -24.11 7.59
C PRO A 184 -12.24 -25.51 7.05
N HIS A 185 -12.76 -25.63 5.82
CA HIS A 185 -13.07 -26.90 5.17
C HIS A 185 -11.90 -27.44 4.33
N ILE A 186 -10.79 -26.71 4.21
CA ILE A 186 -9.62 -27.10 3.43
C ILE A 186 -8.47 -27.43 4.38
N THR A 187 -8.03 -28.69 4.36
CA THR A 187 -6.95 -29.17 5.24
C THR A 187 -5.55 -28.76 4.78
N SER A 188 -5.35 -28.48 3.49
CA SER A 188 -4.06 -28.10 2.92
C SER A 188 -3.93 -26.59 2.76
N ASN A 189 -2.92 -26.00 3.41
CA ASN A 189 -2.64 -24.55 3.32
C ASN A 189 -2.36 -24.08 1.90
N TRP A 190 -1.64 -24.88 1.10
CA TRP A 190 -1.35 -24.53 -0.29
C TRP A 190 -2.62 -24.54 -1.15
N LEU A 191 -3.47 -25.54 -0.94
CA LEU A 191 -4.75 -25.66 -1.66
C LEU A 191 -5.71 -24.54 -1.24
N GLY A 192 -5.74 -24.20 0.06
CA GLY A 192 -6.52 -23.08 0.59
C GLY A 192 -6.07 -21.75 -0.01
N PHE A 193 -4.76 -21.52 -0.11
CA PHE A 193 -4.21 -20.32 -0.76
C PHE A 193 -4.61 -20.23 -2.24
N LEU A 194 -4.41 -21.31 -3.01
CA LEU A 194 -4.72 -21.30 -4.44
C LEU A 194 -6.22 -21.14 -4.70
N CYS A 195 -7.05 -21.85 -3.93
CA CYS A 195 -8.51 -21.73 -4.00
C CYS A 195 -8.97 -20.31 -3.63
N GLY A 196 -8.39 -19.73 -2.58
CA GLY A 196 -8.68 -18.36 -2.16
C GLY A 196 -8.28 -17.33 -3.21
N LEU A 197 -7.12 -17.51 -3.85
CA LEU A 197 -6.67 -16.64 -4.93
C LEU A 197 -7.65 -16.66 -6.11
N ILE A 198 -8.04 -17.87 -6.56
CA ILE A 198 -8.99 -18.03 -7.67
C ILE A 198 -10.36 -17.47 -7.30
N PHE A 199 -10.84 -17.74 -6.08
CA PHE A 199 -12.12 -17.27 -5.59
C PHE A 199 -12.19 -15.75 -5.52
N VAL A 200 -11.25 -15.11 -4.82
CA VAL A 200 -11.26 -13.65 -4.60
C VAL A 200 -11.04 -12.91 -5.92
N VAL A 201 -10.04 -13.30 -6.71
CA VAL A 201 -9.74 -12.62 -7.99
C VAL A 201 -10.84 -12.89 -9.01
N GLY A 202 -11.30 -14.13 -9.14
CA GLY A 202 -12.34 -14.52 -10.09
C GLY A 202 -13.65 -13.79 -9.82
N ILE A 203 -14.11 -13.80 -8.56
CA ILE A 203 -15.36 -13.10 -8.20
C ILE A 203 -15.19 -11.59 -8.34
N ALA A 204 -14.04 -11.01 -7.98
CA ALA A 204 -13.82 -9.58 -8.14
C ALA A 204 -13.88 -9.13 -9.62
N ILE A 205 -13.36 -9.93 -10.54
CA ILE A 205 -13.44 -9.66 -11.99
C ILE A 205 -14.89 -9.82 -12.49
N ILE A 206 -15.60 -10.88 -12.07
CA ILE A 206 -17.01 -11.07 -12.45
C ILE A 206 -17.86 -9.89 -11.95
N LEU A 207 -17.68 -9.50 -10.69
CA LEU A 207 -18.37 -8.35 -10.11
C LEU A 207 -18.02 -7.04 -10.82
N TYR A 208 -16.77 -6.87 -11.26
CA TYR A 208 -16.36 -5.72 -12.08
C TYR A 208 -17.11 -5.68 -13.42
N GLU A 209 -17.20 -6.81 -14.13
CA GLU A 209 -17.96 -6.90 -15.39
C GLU A 209 -19.45 -6.62 -15.20
N ILE A 210 -20.03 -7.08 -14.08
CA ILE A 210 -21.41 -6.75 -13.70
C ILE A 210 -21.55 -5.24 -13.40
N HIS A 211 -20.60 -4.68 -12.66
CA HIS A 211 -20.56 -3.25 -12.35
C HIS A 211 -20.54 -2.39 -13.63
N LEU A 212 -19.77 -2.78 -14.64
CA LEU A 212 -19.68 -2.07 -15.91
C LEU A 212 -21.02 -2.02 -16.67
N ARG A 213 -21.90 -3.01 -16.44
CA ARG A 213 -23.22 -3.13 -17.08
C ARG A 213 -24.30 -2.32 -16.37
N ILE A 214 -24.08 -1.89 -15.12
CA ILE A 214 -25.07 -1.13 -14.34
C ILE A 214 -24.72 0.37 -14.32
N PRO A 215 -25.50 1.26 -14.98
CA PRO A 215 -25.16 2.67 -15.15
C PRO A 215 -24.97 3.45 -13.84
N LEU A 216 -25.75 3.16 -12.80
CA LEU A 216 -25.66 3.78 -11.48
C LEU A 216 -24.34 3.43 -10.76
N LEU A 217 -23.92 2.16 -10.82
CA LEU A 217 -22.66 1.69 -10.24
C LEU A 217 -21.44 2.26 -10.99
N LYS A 218 -21.55 2.48 -12.30
CA LYS A 218 -20.49 3.13 -13.10
C LYS A 218 -20.26 4.58 -12.69
N PHE A 219 -21.34 5.32 -12.42
CA PHE A 219 -21.26 6.69 -11.93
C PHE A 219 -20.69 6.77 -10.51
N LEU A 220 -21.19 5.95 -9.57
CA LEU A 220 -20.74 5.93 -8.17
C LEU A 220 -19.28 5.52 -7.99
N PHE A 221 -18.76 4.58 -8.80
CA PHE A 221 -17.44 3.99 -8.58
C PHE A 221 -16.35 4.40 -9.59
N SER A 222 -16.71 4.89 -10.77
CA SER A 222 -15.73 5.33 -11.77
C SER A 222 -15.54 6.86 -11.80
N GLY A 223 -16.42 7.63 -11.16
CA GLY A 223 -16.37 9.10 -11.15
C GLY A 223 -16.51 9.75 -12.54
N LYS A 224 -16.73 8.95 -13.59
CA LYS A 224 -16.94 9.43 -14.95
C LYS A 224 -18.44 9.70 -15.12
N PRO A 225 -18.85 10.94 -15.42
CA PRO A 225 -20.24 11.20 -15.77
C PRO A 225 -20.62 10.35 -16.97
N VAL A 226 -21.86 9.85 -16.97
CA VAL A 226 -22.45 9.23 -18.17
C VAL A 226 -22.47 10.32 -19.23
N VAL A 227 -21.53 10.27 -20.18
CA VAL A 227 -21.62 11.09 -21.38
C VAL A 227 -22.90 10.62 -22.07
N LYS A 228 -23.97 11.39 -21.88
CA LYS A 228 -25.17 11.31 -22.69
C LYS A 228 -24.67 11.47 -24.13
N ARG A 229 -24.79 10.42 -24.95
CA ARG A 229 -24.63 10.54 -26.39
C ARG A 229 -25.72 11.47 -26.87
N GLU A 230 -25.44 12.77 -26.89
CA GLU A 230 -26.31 13.77 -27.45
C GLU A 230 -25.80 14.07 -28.86
N ASN A 231 -26.52 13.49 -29.83
CA ASN A 231 -26.55 13.85 -31.25
C ASN A 231 -25.24 13.76 -32.05
N ASP A 232 -24.96 12.55 -32.52
CA ASP A 232 -24.53 12.37 -33.92
C ASP A 232 -25.70 12.79 -34.83
N LYS A 233 -25.87 14.10 -35.02
CA LYS A 233 -26.52 14.62 -36.22
C LYS A 233 -25.39 15.09 -37.12
N ALA A 234 -25.04 14.23 -38.06
CA ALA A 234 -24.29 14.61 -39.24
C ALA A 234 -24.93 15.87 -39.86
N PRO A 235 -24.15 16.91 -40.22
CA PRO A 235 -24.57 17.79 -41.28
C PRO A 235 -24.34 17.06 -42.61
N ALA A 236 -25.45 16.88 -43.31
CA ALA A 236 -25.50 16.42 -44.68
C ALA A 236 -24.97 17.48 -45.65
N ARG A 237 -24.42 16.98 -46.77
CA ARG A 237 -23.96 17.63 -48.01
C ARG A 237 -22.53 18.16 -48.04
#